data_AF-A0A392N3J9-F1
#
_entry.id   AF-A0A392N3J9-F1
#
_cell.length_a   1.000
_cell.length_b   1.000
_cell.length_c   1.000
_cell.angle_alpha   90.00
_cell.angle_beta   90.00
_cell.angle_gamma   90.00
#
_symmetry.space_group_name_H-M   'P 1'
#
loop_
_entity.id
_entity.type
_entity.pdbx_description
1 polymer ?
#
loop_
_entity_poly.entity_id
_entity_poly.type
_entity_poly.pdbx_seq_one_letter_code
_entity_poly.pdbx_strand_id
1 'polypeptide(L)'
;FSDETPRDYHCNLGPDGRRRDADEKPELSRGTVEFVATKEFMVREPMPAVYFFLIDVSMNAVQTGATAAACSAISQVITDLPIVALIS
;
A
#
# COMPACT_ATOMS: atom_id res chain seq x y z
N PHE A 1 -4.05 -22.75 24.85
CA PHE A 1 -4.90 -21.61 24.43
C PHE A 1 -5.76 -22.10 23.28
N SER A 2 -7.08 -21.96 23.38
CA SER A 2 -8.03 -22.35 22.34
C SER A 2 -9.05 -21.24 22.19
N ASP A 3 -9.07 -20.60 21.03
CA ASP A 3 -10.06 -19.59 20.67
C ASP A 3 -11.13 -20.22 19.77
N GLU A 4 -12.37 -19.76 19.89
CA GLU A 4 -13.44 -20.19 19.00
C GLU A 4 -13.28 -19.51 17.62
N THR A 5 -13.42 -20.29 16.55
CA THR A 5 -13.34 -19.74 15.19
C THR A 5 -14.61 -18.94 14.90
N PRO A 6 -14.50 -17.66 14.48
CA PRO A 6 -15.67 -16.86 14.09
C PRO A 6 -16.49 -17.55 13.01
N ARG A 7 -17.82 -17.41 13.09
CA ARG A 7 -18.76 -18.08 12.18
C ARG A 7 -18.47 -17.79 10.71
N ASP A 8 -18.11 -16.55 10.40
CA ASP A 8 -17.85 -16.10 9.03
C ASP A 8 -16.48 -16.56 8.49
N TYR A 9 -15.61 -17.07 9.37
CA TYR A 9 -14.27 -17.58 9.03
C TYR A 9 -14.17 -19.12 9.07
N HIS A 10 -15.26 -19.79 9.44
CA HIS A 10 -15.28 -21.23 9.70
C HIS A 10 -15.18 -22.06 8.41
N CYS A 11 -14.32 -23.08 8.43
CA CYS A 11 -14.24 -24.11 7.39
C CYS A 11 -14.07 -25.49 8.02
N ASN A 12 -14.69 -26.51 7.41
CA ASN A 12 -14.60 -27.88 7.89
C ASN A 12 -13.17 -28.43 7.73
N LEU A 13 -12.76 -29.28 8.68
CA LEU A 13 -11.52 -30.04 8.59
C LEU A 13 -11.67 -31.22 7.63
N GLY A 14 -10.58 -31.58 6.96
CA GLY A 14 -10.43 -32.81 6.20
C GLY A 14 -10.14 -34.00 7.12
N PRO A 15 -10.06 -35.22 6.55
CA PRO A 15 -9.73 -36.44 7.29
C PRO A 15 -8.37 -36.41 7.99
N ASP A 16 -7.45 -35.57 7.50
CA ASP A 16 -6.12 -35.30 8.05
C ASP A 16 -6.13 -34.26 9.18
N GLY A 17 -7.29 -33.72 9.54
CA GLY A 17 -7.45 -32.65 10.52
C GLY A 17 -7.03 -31.27 10.01
N ARG A 18 -6.67 -31.14 8.73
CA ARG A 18 -6.33 -29.86 8.11
C ARG A 18 -7.58 -29.18 7.58
N ARG A 19 -7.65 -27.85 7.69
CA ARG A 19 -8.74 -27.10 7.05
C ARG A 19 -8.70 -27.29 5.52
N ARG A 20 -9.87 -27.45 4.90
CA ARG A 20 -9.96 -27.64 3.45
C ARG A 20 -9.54 -26.42 2.63
N ASP A 21 -9.68 -25.23 3.19
CA ASP A 21 -9.32 -23.95 2.57
C ASP A 21 -7.90 -23.48 2.92
N ALA A 22 -7.10 -24.32 3.59
CA ALA A 22 -5.79 -23.92 4.10
C ALA A 22 -4.82 -23.45 3.01
N ASP A 23 -4.88 -24.07 1.81
CA ASP A 23 -4.01 -23.70 0.68
C ASP A 23 -4.60 -22.55 -0.18
N GLU A 24 -5.90 -22.29 -0.06
CA GLU A 24 -6.61 -21.23 -0.78
C GLU A 24 -6.45 -19.88 -0.07
N LYS A 25 -6.39 -19.91 1.26
CA LYS A 25 -6.23 -18.72 2.09
C LYS A 25 -4.76 -18.34 2.24
N PRO A 26 -4.35 -17.16 1.75
CA PRO A 26 -2.95 -16.73 1.89
C PRO A 26 -2.54 -16.61 3.35
N GLU A 27 -3.43 -16.18 4.24
CA GLU A 27 -3.16 -16.04 5.68
C GLU A 27 -2.94 -17.39 6.41
N LEU A 28 -3.27 -18.50 5.76
CA LEU A 28 -3.07 -19.86 6.27
C LEU A 28 -1.92 -20.60 5.57
N SER A 29 -1.44 -20.11 4.42
CA SER A 29 -0.46 -20.81 3.56
C SER A 29 0.80 -20.02 3.24
N ARG A 30 0.84 -18.71 3.53
CA ARG A 30 1.96 -17.82 3.18
C ARG A 30 2.62 -17.25 4.43
N GLY A 31 3.94 -17.06 4.36
CA GLY A 31 4.72 -16.43 5.44
C GLY A 31 4.54 -14.91 5.53
N THR A 32 3.89 -14.29 4.54
CA THR A 32 3.61 -12.86 4.51
C THR A 32 2.29 -12.62 3.79
N VAL A 33 1.45 -11.76 4.37
CA VAL A 33 0.14 -11.37 3.85
C VAL A 33 -0.15 -9.92 4.20
N GLU A 34 -1.03 -9.29 3.44
CA GLU A 34 -1.59 -7.98 3.72
C GLU A 34 -3.08 -8.12 4.02
N PHE A 35 -3.53 -7.47 5.10
CA PHE A 35 -4.94 -7.40 5.46
C PHE A 35 -5.48 -6.01 5.21
N VAL A 36 -6.73 -5.93 4.77
CA VAL A 36 -7.47 -4.67 4.72
C VAL A 36 -7.77 -4.26 6.16
N ALA A 37 -7.26 -3.11 6.57
CA ALA A 37 -7.55 -2.55 7.88
C ALA A 37 -9.03 -2.15 7.97
N THR A 38 -9.69 -2.57 9.05
CA THR A 38 -11.06 -2.18 9.36
C THR A 38 -11.11 -0.79 10.01
N LYS A 39 -12.30 -0.19 10.11
CA LYS A 39 -12.48 1.21 10.53
C LYS A 39 -12.01 1.49 11.94
N GLU A 40 -12.03 0.50 12.83
CA GLU A 40 -11.51 0.61 14.20
C GLU A 40 -10.00 0.88 14.25
N PHE A 41 -9.26 0.60 13.18
CA PHE A 41 -7.84 0.93 13.04
C PHE A 41 -7.61 2.30 12.36
N MET A 42 -8.66 3.04 12.04
CA MET A 42 -8.59 4.30 11.31
C MET A 42 -9.14 5.47 12.14
N VAL A 43 -8.35 6.54 12.28
CA VAL A 43 -8.82 7.81 12.89
C VAL A 43 -9.60 8.65 11.87
N ARG A 44 -9.29 8.48 10.58
CA ARG A 44 -9.91 9.13 9.43
C ARG A 44 -9.65 8.26 8.20
N GLU A 45 -10.45 8.45 7.14
CA GLU A 45 -10.21 7.80 5.85
C GLU A 45 -8.79 8.09 5.34
N PRO A 46 -8.10 7.11 4.71
CA PRO A 46 -6.76 7.36 4.20
C PRO A 46 -6.83 8.41 3.08
N MET A 47 -5.93 9.39 3.14
CA MET A 47 -5.89 10.45 2.13
C MET A 47 -5.08 10.00 0.93
N PRO A 48 -5.45 10.42 -0.29
CA PRO A 48 -4.61 10.21 -1.46
C PRO A 48 -3.25 10.88 -1.27
N ALA A 49 -2.21 10.31 -1.88
CA ALA A 49 -0.88 10.91 -1.89
C ALA A 49 -0.90 12.25 -2.63
N VAL A 50 -0.24 13.26 -2.04
CA VAL A 50 -0.08 14.59 -2.63
C VAL A 50 1.40 14.89 -2.76
N TYR A 51 1.83 15.23 -3.97
CA TYR A 51 3.20 15.59 -4.28
C TYR A 51 3.34 17.12 -4.34
N PHE A 52 4.28 17.68 -3.59
CA PHE A 52 4.62 19.10 -3.59
C PHE A 52 6.10 19.27 -3.93
N PHE A 53 6.38 19.88 -5.08
CA PHE A 53 7.75 20.10 -5.56
C PHE A 53 8.20 21.51 -5.18
N LEU A 54 9.25 21.61 -4.36
CA LEU A 54 9.94 22.86 -4.07
C LEU A 54 11.25 22.91 -4.86
N ILE A 55 11.37 23.88 -5.76
CA ILE A 55 12.51 24.01 -6.67
C ILE A 55 13.34 25.22 -6.25
N ASP A 56 14.64 25.02 -6.03
CA ASP A 56 15.58 26.11 -5.80
C ASP A 56 15.80 26.90 -7.11
N VAL A 57 15.63 28.22 -7.03
CA VAL A 57 15.81 29.19 -8.12
C VAL A 57 16.86 30.24 -7.77
N SER A 58 17.70 29.97 -6.77
CA SER A 58 18.85 30.81 -6.44
C SER A 58 19.79 30.96 -7.63
N MET A 59 20.57 32.04 -7.65
CA MET A 59 21.56 32.28 -8.72
C MET A 59 22.49 31.09 -8.94
N ASN A 60 22.92 30.44 -7.85
CA ASN A 60 23.80 29.27 -7.92
C ASN A 60 23.10 28.06 -8.57
N ALA A 61 21.85 27.78 -8.19
CA ALA A 61 21.07 26.67 -8.76
C ALA A 61 20.80 26.88 -10.27
N VAL A 62 20.58 28.13 -10.68
CA VAL A 62 20.41 28.47 -12.10
C VAL A 62 21.73 28.34 -12.86
N GLN A 63 22.83 28.89 -12.34
CA GLN A 63 24.16 28.85 -12.99
C GLN A 63 24.69 27.42 -13.17
N THR A 64 24.41 26.54 -12.20
CA THR A 64 24.81 25.12 -12.27
C THR A 64 23.85 24.27 -13.11
N GLY A 65 22.71 24.82 -13.55
CA GLY A 65 21.70 24.11 -14.33
C GLY A 65 20.75 23.23 -13.49
N ALA A 66 20.88 23.23 -12.16
CA ALA A 66 20.08 22.39 -11.26
C ALA A 66 18.57 22.67 -11.38
N THR A 67 18.18 23.95 -11.46
CA THR A 67 16.77 24.35 -11.64
C THR A 67 16.19 23.75 -12.93
N ALA A 68 16.92 23.88 -14.04
CA ALA A 68 16.47 23.38 -15.34
C ALA A 68 16.39 21.84 -15.36
N ALA A 69 17.36 21.17 -14.76
CA ALA A 69 17.38 19.72 -14.62
C ALA A 69 16.18 19.22 -13.79
N ALA A 70 15.88 19.87 -12.66
CA ALA A 70 14.73 19.53 -11.83
C ALA A 70 13.40 19.67 -12.59
N CYS A 71 13.18 20.79 -13.28
CA CYS A 71 11.97 20.99 -14.09
C CYS A 71 11.84 19.93 -15.19
N SER A 72 12.94 19.62 -15.89
CA SER A 72 12.95 18.61 -16.95
C SER A 72 12.61 17.22 -16.40
N ALA A 73 13.26 16.81 -15.32
CA ALA A 73 13.02 15.53 -14.68
C ALA A 73 11.57 15.41 -14.18
N ILE A 74 11.04 16.45 -13.53
CA ILE A 74 9.64 16.48 -13.08
C ILE A 74 8.71 16.32 -14.29
N SER A 75 8.92 17.09 -15.36
CA SER A 75 8.07 17.02 -16.55
C SER A 75 8.09 15.63 -17.21
N GLN A 76 9.19 14.88 -17.10
CA GLN A 76 9.29 13.54 -17.65
C GLN A 76 8.51 12.50 -16.84
N VAL A 77 8.40 12.67 -15.52
CA VAL A 77 7.82 11.64 -14.62
C VAL A 77 6.46 12.03 -14.06
N ILE A 78 6.00 13.27 -14.25
CA ILE A 78 4.77 13.76 -13.62
C ILE A 78 3.53 12.95 -14.00
N THR A 79 3.52 12.36 -15.20
CA THR A 79 2.44 11.48 -15.67
C THR A 79 2.48 10.09 -15.03
N ASP A 80 3.63 9.68 -14.52
CA ASP A 80 3.89 8.34 -14.00
C ASP A 80 3.76 8.29 -12.47
N LEU A 81 3.58 9.45 -11.84
CA LEU A 81 3.34 9.53 -10.40
C LEU A 81 2.08 8.74 -10.06
N PRO A 82 2.14 7.85 -9.05
CA PRO A 82 1.00 7.04 -8.70
C PRO A 82 -0.11 7.96 -8.22
N ILE A 83 -1.21 7.99 -8.97
CA ILE A 83 -2.47 8.49 -8.46
C ILE A 83 -2.92 7.38 -7.50
N VAL A 84 -2.71 7.58 -6.20
CA VAL A 84 -3.16 6.63 -5.20
C VAL A 84 -4.69 6.68 -5.18
N ALA A 85 -5.32 5.95 -6.09
CA ALA A 85 -6.66 5.44 -5.91
C ALA A 85 -6.53 4.40 -4.79
N LEU A 86 -7.02 4.77 -3.62
CA LEU A 86 -7.21 3.89 -2.48
C LEU A 86 -7.65 2.51 -2.97
N ILE A 87 -6.81 1.51 -2.75
CA ILE A 87 -7.27 0.12 -2.80
C ILE A 87 -8.14 -0.04 -1.56
N SER A 88 -9.46 0.07 -1.75
CA SER A 88 -10.49 -0.38 -0.79
C SER A 88 -10.85 -1.83 -1.05
#